data_AF-A0AA39FE26-F1
#
_entry.id   AF-A0AA39FE26-F1
#
_cell.length_a   1.000
_cell.length_b   1.000
_cell.length_c   1.000
_cell.angle_alpha   90.00
_cell.angle_beta   90.00
_cell.angle_gamma   90.00
#
_symmetry.space_group_name_H-M   'P 1'
#
loop_
_entity.id
_entity.type
_entity.pdbx_description
1 polymer ?
#
loop_
_entity_poly.entity_id
_entity_poly.type
_entity_poly.pdbx_seq_one_letter_code
_entity_poly.pdbx_strand_id
1 'polypeptide(L)'
;MEMEDDSPVNLENASQADFLKNEMNFDIDPNDPLTKAALSDATENEWMDILGNGQLRKKTITRGKKGARPERADLCTVDIVGKLQDNNKIVENFESLTVQLGDTEIVQGLDLAIALMEEGEEAEIEVASRFAYGELGKEPDIPPGATIIYEVKLKSVQIQEEIDTLGFAQRKELGNKKRERGNWWFARDEPTIAIQCYRRALEFLLPSNEDGAKKPEEKITDAELQILLEDRSKVYNNLAAAQIKTEAYEAALESVENVLRVEPNNIKALFRKGRILHKKGNHALAVTTLQYAAKLDPDSKAIQHELTILKEKSARDSIYEKNLYRKMLGGTKQNNENNSTKNNSNSNLSNNKSKIAVWSLIGGTIVAVTGIIVYRLTF
;
A
#
# COMPACT_ATOMS: atom_id res chain seq x y z
N MET A 1 -48.11 41.41 -11.50
CA MET A 1 -48.30 40.43 -10.42
C MET A 1 -48.97 39.24 -11.07
N GLU A 2 -48.17 38.47 -11.81
CA GLU A 2 -48.59 37.21 -12.41
C GLU A 2 -48.16 36.13 -11.43
N MET A 3 -49.13 35.35 -10.96
CA MET A 3 -48.90 34.25 -10.03
C MET A 3 -48.43 33.05 -10.85
N GLU A 4 -47.23 32.56 -10.56
CA GLU A 4 -46.73 31.29 -11.10
C GLU A 4 -47.52 30.12 -10.51
N ASP A 5 -47.88 29.20 -11.40
CA ASP A 5 -48.65 27.99 -11.17
C ASP A 5 -47.78 26.95 -10.46
N ASP A 6 -47.99 26.79 -9.16
CA ASP A 6 -47.23 25.90 -8.29
C ASP A 6 -47.92 24.52 -8.24
N SER A 7 -47.84 23.79 -9.35
CA SER A 7 -48.30 22.39 -9.41
C SER A 7 -47.13 21.43 -9.15
N PRO A 8 -47.30 20.42 -8.26
CA PRO A 8 -46.21 19.54 -7.87
C PRO A 8 -45.79 18.63 -9.03
N VAL A 9 -44.52 18.71 -9.40
CA VAL A 9 -43.88 17.84 -10.39
C VAL A 9 -43.91 16.39 -9.88
N ASN A 10 -44.57 15.51 -10.62
CA ASN A 10 -44.70 14.09 -10.30
C ASN A 10 -43.34 13.38 -10.49
N LEU A 11 -42.64 13.12 -9.38
CA LEU A 11 -41.26 12.57 -9.31
C LEU A 11 -41.15 11.06 -9.57
N GLU A 12 -42.25 10.34 -9.83
CA GLU A 12 -42.22 8.88 -9.97
C GLU A 12 -41.54 8.36 -11.26
N ASN A 13 -41.22 9.24 -12.22
CA ASN A 13 -40.56 8.88 -13.49
C ASN A 13 -39.34 9.76 -13.84
N ALA A 14 -38.82 10.56 -12.91
CA ALA A 14 -37.68 11.42 -13.19
C ALA A 14 -36.40 10.57 -13.33
N SER A 15 -35.71 10.70 -14.47
CA SER A 15 -34.41 10.07 -14.66
C SER A 15 -33.36 10.75 -13.78
N GLN A 16 -32.26 10.06 -13.48
CA GLN A 16 -31.13 10.66 -12.75
C GLN A 16 -30.56 11.91 -13.47
N ALA A 17 -30.75 11.98 -14.80
CA ALA A 17 -30.44 13.16 -15.62
C ALA A 17 -31.31 14.38 -15.26
N ASP A 18 -32.61 14.16 -15.03
CA ASP A 18 -33.56 15.24 -14.74
C ASP A 18 -33.29 15.86 -13.37
N PHE A 19 -32.88 15.04 -12.40
CA PHE A 19 -32.45 15.51 -11.08
C PHE A 19 -31.19 16.37 -11.15
N LEU A 20 -30.14 15.89 -11.83
CA LEU A 20 -28.86 16.61 -11.97
C LEU A 20 -29.03 17.94 -12.71
N LYS A 21 -29.89 17.98 -13.73
CA LYS A 21 -30.16 19.17 -14.53
C LYS A 21 -30.96 20.22 -13.76
N ASN A 22 -31.95 19.79 -12.96
CA ASN A 22 -32.86 20.71 -12.27
C ASN A 22 -32.32 21.21 -10.93
N GLU A 23 -31.54 20.42 -10.18
CA GLU A 23 -31.03 20.84 -8.87
C GLU A 23 -29.61 21.40 -8.88
N MET A 24 -28.72 20.92 -9.75
CA MET A 24 -27.28 21.27 -9.68
C MET A 24 -26.82 22.30 -10.72
N ASN A 25 -27.69 22.73 -11.65
CA ASN A 25 -27.41 23.77 -12.66
C ASN A 25 -26.07 23.59 -13.41
N PHE A 26 -25.70 22.33 -13.68
CA PHE A 26 -24.59 22.01 -14.58
C PHE A 26 -25.13 21.81 -15.99
N ASP A 27 -24.51 22.49 -16.96
CA ASP A 27 -24.81 22.31 -18.39
C ASP A 27 -24.18 20.98 -18.84
N ILE A 28 -24.89 19.89 -18.55
CA ILE A 28 -24.46 18.52 -18.84
C ILE A 28 -24.72 18.26 -20.33
N ASP A 29 -23.67 18.09 -21.14
CA ASP A 29 -23.80 17.69 -22.54
C ASP A 29 -24.18 16.20 -22.61
N PRO A 30 -25.41 15.84 -23.02
CA PRO A 30 -25.84 14.46 -23.10
C PRO A 30 -25.07 13.62 -24.14
N ASN A 31 -24.29 14.26 -25.01
CA ASN A 31 -23.43 13.59 -25.99
C ASN A 31 -21.97 13.43 -25.51
N ASP A 32 -21.60 14.01 -24.38
CA ASP A 32 -20.29 13.77 -23.77
C ASP A 32 -20.16 12.28 -23.41
N PRO A 33 -19.07 11.59 -23.79
CA PRO A 33 -18.93 10.15 -23.59
C PRO A 33 -19.08 9.70 -22.13
N LEU A 34 -18.61 10.52 -21.18
CA LEU A 34 -18.68 10.22 -19.75
C LEU A 34 -20.11 10.38 -19.23
N THR A 35 -20.77 11.45 -19.65
CA THR A 35 -22.18 11.74 -19.38
C THR A 35 -23.09 10.68 -19.98
N LYS A 36 -22.87 10.29 -21.24
CA LYS A 36 -23.65 9.26 -21.93
C LYS A 36 -23.52 7.90 -21.26
N ALA A 37 -22.33 7.54 -20.77
CA ALA A 37 -22.12 6.32 -20.00
C ALA A 37 -22.80 6.36 -18.62
N ALA A 38 -22.85 7.55 -17.99
CA ALA A 38 -23.54 7.75 -16.72
C ALA A 38 -25.08 7.80 -16.85
N LEU A 39 -25.59 8.29 -17.99
CA LEU A 39 -27.02 8.50 -18.26
C LEU A 39 -27.68 7.39 -19.07
N SER A 40 -26.92 6.57 -19.81
CA SER A 40 -27.49 5.43 -20.52
C SER A 40 -27.84 4.35 -19.49
N ASP A 41 -29.13 4.15 -19.25
CA ASP A 41 -29.64 2.88 -18.73
C ASP A 41 -29.02 1.78 -19.63
N ALA A 42 -28.18 0.91 -19.05
CA ALA A 42 -27.46 -0.12 -19.79
C ALA A 42 -28.42 -0.87 -20.72
N THR A 43 -28.26 -0.69 -22.03
CA THR A 43 -29.11 -1.32 -23.04
C THR A 43 -28.90 -2.82 -22.94
N GLU A 44 -29.98 -3.57 -22.73
CA GLU A 44 -29.89 -5.02 -22.62
C GLU A 44 -29.24 -5.60 -23.88
N ASN A 45 -28.36 -6.58 -23.68
CA ASN A 45 -27.63 -7.27 -24.74
C ASN A 45 -26.66 -6.41 -25.57
N GLU A 46 -26.29 -5.21 -25.12
CA GLU A 46 -25.23 -4.40 -25.74
C GLU A 46 -23.93 -4.44 -24.93
N TRP A 47 -22.79 -4.43 -25.62
CA TRP A 47 -21.48 -4.36 -24.98
C TRP A 47 -21.13 -2.93 -24.62
N MET A 48 -20.95 -2.69 -23.32
CA MET A 48 -20.37 -1.47 -22.75
C MET A 48 -18.87 -1.68 -22.54
N ASP A 49 -18.05 -0.80 -23.11
CA ASP A 49 -16.61 -0.74 -22.83
C ASP A 49 -16.35 0.12 -21.60
N ILE A 50 -16.01 -0.53 -20.48
CA ILE A 50 -15.92 0.10 -19.16
C ILE A 50 -14.77 1.11 -19.10
N LEU A 51 -13.67 0.83 -19.81
CA LEU A 51 -12.44 1.65 -19.76
C LEU A 51 -12.22 2.46 -21.05
N GLY A 52 -13.03 2.23 -22.09
CA GLY A 52 -12.89 2.87 -23.40
C GLY A 52 -11.71 2.37 -24.23
N ASN A 53 -11.06 1.26 -23.83
CA ASN A 53 -9.89 0.69 -24.48
C ASN A 53 -10.11 -0.74 -25.01
N GLY A 54 -11.33 -1.26 -24.91
CA GLY A 54 -11.74 -2.59 -25.34
C GLY A 54 -11.25 -3.75 -24.47
N GLN A 55 -10.49 -3.49 -23.41
CA GLN A 55 -9.86 -4.53 -22.58
C GLN A 55 -10.74 -5.01 -21.42
N LEU A 56 -11.81 -4.27 -21.11
CA LEU A 56 -12.80 -4.64 -20.11
C LEU A 56 -14.19 -4.24 -20.60
N ARG A 57 -15.00 -5.23 -20.95
CA ARG A 57 -16.33 -5.00 -21.51
C ARG A 57 -17.38 -5.75 -20.71
N LYS A 58 -18.55 -5.15 -20.55
CA LYS A 58 -19.70 -5.71 -19.85
C LYS A 58 -20.92 -5.70 -20.77
N LYS A 59 -21.69 -6.77 -20.75
CA LYS A 59 -22.98 -6.88 -21.44
C LYS A 59 -24.02 -7.38 -20.45
N THR A 60 -25.02 -6.55 -20.16
CA THR A 60 -26.14 -6.93 -19.29
C THR A 60 -27.06 -7.90 -20.02
N ILE A 61 -27.28 -9.08 -19.44
CA ILE A 61 -28.17 -10.13 -19.96
C ILE A 61 -29.56 -9.99 -19.35
N THR A 62 -29.62 -9.89 -18.02
CA THR A 62 -30.84 -9.70 -17.24
C THR A 62 -30.64 -8.51 -16.33
N ARG A 63 -31.53 -7.51 -16.39
CA ARG A 63 -31.46 -6.33 -15.52
C ARG A 63 -31.73 -6.68 -14.06
N GLY A 64 -31.00 -6.02 -13.16
CA GLY A 64 -31.22 -6.07 -11.73
C GLY A 64 -32.27 -5.06 -11.26
N LYS A 65 -32.28 -4.83 -9.95
CA LYS A 65 -33.11 -3.83 -9.30
C LYS A 65 -32.51 -2.43 -9.53
N LYS A 66 -33.27 -1.57 -10.24
CA LYS A 66 -32.85 -0.21 -10.58
C LYS A 66 -32.38 0.57 -9.35
N GLY A 67 -31.19 1.14 -9.43
CA GLY A 67 -30.61 1.97 -8.35
C GLY A 67 -30.04 1.18 -7.17
N ALA A 68 -29.96 -0.15 -7.25
CA ALA A 68 -29.34 -1.01 -6.23
C ALA A 68 -27.91 -1.43 -6.63
N ARG A 69 -27.10 -0.46 -7.09
CA ARG A 69 -25.67 -0.71 -7.38
C ARG A 69 -24.88 -0.76 -6.08
N PRO A 70 -23.88 -1.65 -5.95
CA PRO A 70 -23.04 -1.72 -4.76
C PRO A 70 -22.11 -0.52 -4.66
N GLU A 71 -21.87 -0.08 -3.43
CA GLU A 71 -20.87 0.94 -3.11
C GLU A 71 -19.53 0.30 -2.73
N ARG A 72 -18.48 1.12 -2.73
CA ARG A 72 -17.14 0.66 -2.33
C ARG A 72 -17.20 0.13 -0.90
N ALA A 73 -16.58 -1.02 -0.68
CA ALA A 73 -16.56 -1.78 0.56
C ALA A 73 -17.83 -2.61 0.88
N ASP A 74 -18.89 -2.55 0.07
CA ASP A 74 -20.02 -3.46 0.23
C ASP A 74 -19.61 -4.93 0.02
N LEU A 75 -20.32 -5.81 0.72
CA LEU A 75 -20.25 -7.26 0.56
C LEU A 75 -21.21 -7.68 -0.55
N CYS A 76 -20.64 -8.07 -1.68
CA CYS A 76 -21.37 -8.58 -2.84
C CYS A 76 -21.33 -10.10 -2.83
N THR A 77 -22.50 -10.74 -2.87
CA THR A 77 -22.59 -12.20 -3.11
C THR A 77 -22.83 -12.43 -4.59
N VAL A 78 -21.92 -13.16 -5.23
CA VAL A 78 -21.90 -13.37 -6.68
C VAL A 78 -21.78 -14.84 -7.05
N ASP A 79 -22.45 -15.24 -8.13
CA ASP A 79 -22.08 -16.45 -8.88
C ASP A 79 -21.19 -16.04 -10.05
N ILE A 80 -20.11 -16.78 -10.26
CA ILE A 80 -19.12 -16.49 -11.30
C ILE A 80 -18.78 -17.78 -12.03
N VAL A 81 -18.94 -17.77 -13.36
CA VAL A 81 -18.41 -18.81 -14.25
C VAL A 81 -17.45 -18.17 -15.24
N GLY A 82 -16.16 -18.51 -15.16
CA GLY A 82 -15.12 -18.00 -16.06
C GLY A 82 -14.77 -18.99 -17.15
N LYS A 83 -14.80 -18.56 -18.41
CA LYS A 83 -14.49 -19.35 -19.61
C LYS A 83 -13.36 -18.70 -20.39
N LEU A 84 -12.43 -19.50 -20.92
CA LEU A 84 -11.42 -19.00 -21.85
C LEU A 84 -12.09 -18.58 -23.16
N GLN A 85 -11.73 -17.39 -23.67
CA GLN A 85 -12.29 -16.86 -24.92
C GLN A 85 -12.04 -17.78 -26.13
N ASP A 86 -10.88 -18.44 -26.18
CA ASP A 86 -10.45 -19.19 -27.37
C ASP A 86 -11.19 -20.52 -27.58
N ASN A 87 -11.56 -21.21 -26.50
CA ASN A 87 -12.09 -22.57 -26.55
C ASN A 87 -13.30 -22.82 -25.65
N ASN A 88 -13.83 -21.78 -25.00
CA ASN A 88 -14.94 -21.85 -24.06
C ASN A 88 -14.75 -22.84 -22.89
N LYS A 89 -13.51 -23.26 -22.61
CA LYS A 89 -13.22 -24.12 -21.44
C LYS A 89 -13.53 -23.34 -20.17
N ILE A 90 -14.37 -23.90 -19.32
CA ILE A 90 -14.61 -23.38 -17.97
C ILE A 90 -13.33 -23.59 -17.16
N VAL A 91 -12.79 -22.48 -16.64
CA VAL A 91 -11.57 -22.45 -15.82
C VAL A 91 -11.86 -22.03 -14.39
N GLU A 92 -12.99 -21.38 -14.15
CA GLU A 92 -13.45 -20.95 -12.83
C GLU A 92 -14.95 -21.15 -12.70
N ASN A 93 -15.37 -21.62 -11.53
CA ASN A 93 -16.78 -21.78 -11.18
C ASN A 93 -16.93 -21.56 -9.68
N PHE A 94 -17.55 -20.45 -9.30
CA PHE A 94 -17.81 -20.07 -7.92
C PHE A 94 -19.30 -19.83 -7.73
N GLU A 95 -19.90 -20.53 -6.78
CA GLU A 95 -21.29 -20.36 -6.42
C GLU A 95 -21.39 -19.63 -5.07
N SER A 96 -22.19 -18.57 -5.03
CA SER A 96 -22.46 -17.74 -3.85
C SER A 96 -21.18 -17.26 -3.15
N LEU A 97 -20.19 -16.82 -3.94
CA LEU A 97 -18.96 -16.26 -3.42
C LEU A 97 -19.24 -14.85 -2.87
N THR A 98 -18.94 -14.63 -1.59
CA THR A 98 -18.98 -13.28 -1.01
C THR A 98 -17.63 -12.59 -1.17
N VAL A 99 -17.64 -11.48 -1.90
CA VAL A 99 -16.48 -10.62 -2.14
C VAL A 99 -16.75 -9.23 -1.61
N GLN A 100 -15.70 -8.60 -1.11
CA GLN A 100 -15.77 -7.20 -0.74
C GLN A 100 -15.35 -6.32 -1.92
N LEU A 101 -16.26 -5.44 -2.35
CA LEU A 101 -16.03 -4.61 -3.54
C LEU A 101 -14.90 -3.60 -3.32
N GLY A 102 -13.92 -3.60 -4.23
CA GLY A 102 -12.76 -2.71 -4.19
C GLY A 102 -11.59 -3.23 -3.36
N ASP A 103 -11.70 -4.42 -2.76
CA ASP A 103 -10.62 -5.06 -1.99
C ASP A 103 -9.78 -6.03 -2.84
N THR A 104 -10.04 -6.15 -4.15
CA THR A 104 -9.29 -7.01 -5.08
C THR A 104 -9.22 -8.48 -4.64
N GLU A 105 -10.27 -8.98 -3.99
CA GLU A 105 -10.39 -10.39 -3.58
C GLU A 105 -10.51 -11.36 -4.77
N ILE A 106 -10.97 -10.83 -5.90
CA ILE A 106 -11.02 -11.48 -7.20
C ILE A 106 -10.14 -10.73 -8.20
N VAL A 107 -10.17 -11.12 -9.47
CA VAL A 107 -9.43 -10.40 -10.52
C VAL A 107 -9.96 -8.98 -10.67
N GLN A 108 -9.07 -8.03 -11.00
CA GLN A 108 -9.38 -6.60 -10.99
C GLN A 108 -10.53 -6.23 -11.94
N GLY A 109 -10.61 -6.89 -13.10
CA GLY A 109 -11.67 -6.64 -14.07
C GLY A 109 -13.06 -6.95 -13.53
N LEU A 110 -13.21 -8.03 -12.75
CA LEU A 110 -14.47 -8.35 -12.10
C LEU A 110 -14.81 -7.35 -10.99
N ASP A 111 -13.82 -6.96 -10.18
CA ASP A 111 -14.01 -5.99 -9.09
C ASP A 111 -14.50 -4.63 -9.65
N LEU A 112 -13.98 -4.21 -10.81
CA LEU A 112 -14.43 -3.00 -11.50
C LEU A 112 -15.81 -3.17 -12.15
N ALA A 113 -16.09 -4.32 -12.75
CA ALA A 113 -17.34 -4.54 -13.48
C ALA A 113 -18.53 -4.77 -12.54
N ILE A 114 -18.35 -5.44 -11.39
CA ILE A 114 -19.38 -5.63 -10.37
C ILE A 114 -19.87 -4.29 -9.81
N ALA A 115 -19.00 -3.29 -9.69
CA ALA A 115 -19.38 -1.93 -9.30
C ALA A 115 -20.39 -1.27 -10.25
N LEU A 116 -20.50 -1.77 -11.48
CA LEU A 116 -21.43 -1.31 -12.51
C LEU A 116 -22.65 -2.24 -12.68
N MET A 117 -22.77 -3.27 -11.84
CA MET A 117 -23.92 -4.17 -11.82
C MET A 117 -24.96 -3.71 -10.80
N GLU A 118 -26.22 -4.04 -11.04
CA GLU A 118 -27.31 -3.88 -10.07
C GLU A 118 -27.59 -5.18 -9.32
N GLU A 119 -28.07 -5.10 -8.08
CA GLU A 119 -28.51 -6.28 -7.33
C GLU A 119 -29.56 -7.09 -8.12
N GLY A 120 -29.31 -8.38 -8.31
CA GLY A 120 -30.11 -9.28 -9.14
C GLY A 120 -29.69 -9.34 -10.62
N GLU A 121 -28.76 -8.50 -11.07
CA GLU A 121 -28.31 -8.44 -12.46
C GLU A 121 -27.50 -9.70 -12.86
N GLU A 122 -27.72 -10.17 -14.07
CA GLU A 122 -26.88 -11.16 -14.75
C GLU A 122 -26.18 -10.48 -15.93
N ALA A 123 -24.86 -10.62 -16.00
CA ALA A 123 -24.03 -9.99 -17.03
C ALA A 123 -22.95 -10.92 -17.55
N GLU A 124 -22.59 -10.73 -18.82
CA GLU A 124 -21.40 -11.29 -19.45
C GLU A 124 -20.30 -10.23 -19.42
N ILE A 125 -19.11 -10.60 -18.95
CA ILE A 125 -18.00 -9.67 -18.71
C ILE A 125 -16.74 -10.23 -19.39
N GLU A 126 -16.26 -9.54 -20.41
CA GLU A 126 -15.02 -9.88 -21.09
C GLU A 126 -13.86 -9.14 -20.41
N VAL A 127 -12.92 -9.91 -19.87
CA VAL A 127 -11.78 -9.40 -19.11
C VAL A 127 -10.48 -9.83 -19.80
N ALA A 128 -9.79 -8.87 -20.42
CA ALA A 128 -8.48 -9.11 -21.00
C ALA A 128 -7.45 -9.51 -19.93
N SER A 129 -6.40 -10.21 -20.35
CA SER A 129 -5.38 -10.78 -19.46
C SER A 129 -4.87 -9.79 -18.40
N ARG A 130 -4.57 -8.55 -18.78
CA ARG A 130 -4.08 -7.49 -17.88
C ARG A 130 -4.96 -7.26 -16.64
N PHE A 131 -6.28 -7.41 -16.78
CA PHE A 131 -7.25 -7.24 -15.68
C PHE A 131 -7.70 -8.58 -15.07
N ALA A 132 -7.22 -9.70 -15.61
CA ALA A 132 -7.43 -11.06 -15.15
C ALA A 132 -6.14 -11.65 -14.53
N TYR A 133 -5.50 -12.59 -15.24
CA TYR A 133 -4.32 -13.34 -14.78
C TYR A 133 -3.00 -12.96 -15.49
N GLY A 134 -3.00 -11.89 -16.28
CA GLY A 134 -1.83 -11.30 -16.93
C GLY A 134 -1.00 -12.29 -17.76
N GLU A 135 0.26 -11.94 -17.98
CA GLU A 135 1.23 -12.77 -18.70
C GLU A 135 1.68 -14.01 -17.91
N LEU A 136 1.34 -14.09 -16.62
CA LEU A 136 1.67 -15.26 -15.81
C LEU A 136 0.62 -16.38 -15.93
N GLY A 137 -0.64 -16.04 -16.27
CA GLY A 137 -1.74 -16.99 -16.20
C GLY A 137 -1.97 -17.53 -14.77
N LYS A 138 -2.56 -18.72 -14.69
CA LYS A 138 -2.78 -19.51 -13.48
C LYS A 138 -2.75 -20.99 -13.89
N GLU A 139 -1.57 -21.59 -13.83
CA GLU A 139 -1.39 -22.99 -14.20
C GLU A 139 -2.19 -23.95 -13.31
N PRO A 140 -2.68 -25.08 -13.85
CA PRO A 140 -2.64 -25.48 -15.27
C PRO A 140 -3.81 -24.94 -16.10
N ASP A 141 -4.76 -24.25 -15.48
CA ASP A 141 -6.07 -24.01 -16.08
C ASP A 141 -6.13 -22.80 -16.99
N ILE A 142 -5.39 -21.74 -16.66
CA ILE A 142 -5.42 -20.45 -17.35
C ILE A 142 -4.04 -20.17 -17.94
N PRO A 143 -3.89 -20.17 -19.27
CA PRO A 143 -2.60 -19.90 -19.89
C PRO A 143 -2.19 -18.41 -19.73
N PRO A 144 -0.88 -18.12 -19.83
CA PRO A 144 -0.35 -16.76 -20.02
C PRO A 144 -1.12 -15.94 -21.06
N GLY A 145 -1.43 -14.69 -20.74
CA GLY A 145 -2.01 -13.75 -21.72
C GLY A 145 -3.48 -14.04 -22.09
N ALA A 146 -4.14 -14.97 -21.39
CA ALA A 146 -5.52 -15.35 -21.71
C ALA A 146 -6.55 -14.26 -21.36
N THR A 147 -7.47 -14.02 -22.29
CA THR A 147 -8.73 -13.30 -22.04
C THR A 147 -9.78 -14.28 -21.51
N ILE A 148 -10.53 -13.85 -20.49
CA ILE A 148 -11.58 -14.65 -19.85
C ILE A 148 -12.92 -13.95 -20.02
N ILE A 149 -13.91 -14.71 -20.46
CA ILE A 149 -15.31 -14.31 -20.50
C ILE A 149 -15.98 -14.86 -19.25
N TYR A 150 -16.49 -13.97 -18.41
CA TYR A 150 -17.18 -14.31 -17.19
C TYR A 150 -18.68 -14.15 -17.34
N GLU A 151 -19.43 -15.16 -16.94
CA GLU A 151 -20.87 -15.07 -16.67
C GLU A 151 -21.01 -14.79 -15.17
N VAL A 152 -21.56 -13.63 -14.82
CA VAL A 152 -21.66 -13.16 -13.43
C VAL A 152 -23.11 -12.85 -13.08
N LYS A 153 -23.54 -13.35 -11.92
CA LYS A 153 -24.82 -13.00 -11.31
C LYS A 153 -24.58 -12.32 -9.97
N LEU A 154 -25.00 -11.06 -9.84
CA LEU A 154 -24.96 -10.35 -8.56
C LEU A 154 -26.21 -10.70 -7.76
N LYS A 155 -26.09 -11.59 -6.77
CA LYS A 155 -27.25 -12.10 -6.00
C LYS A 155 -27.75 -11.12 -4.96
N SER A 156 -26.84 -10.54 -4.19
CA SER A 156 -27.19 -9.64 -3.09
C SER A 156 -26.07 -8.67 -2.79
N VAL A 157 -26.43 -7.48 -2.31
CA VAL A 157 -25.50 -6.46 -1.82
C VAL A 157 -25.80 -6.19 -0.35
N GLN A 158 -24.78 -6.25 0.50
CA GLN A 158 -24.89 -6.01 1.93
C GLN A 158 -23.84 -5.00 2.38
N ILE A 159 -24.23 -4.07 3.23
CA ILE A 159 -23.28 -3.14 3.87
C ILE A 159 -22.37 -3.96 4.80
N GLN A 160 -21.07 -3.70 4.74
CA GLN A 160 -20.14 -4.36 5.67
C GLN A 160 -20.36 -3.86 7.10
N GLU A 161 -20.41 -4.79 8.04
CA GLU A 161 -20.38 -4.47 9.48
C GLU A 161 -19.10 -3.69 9.86
N GLU A 162 -19.24 -2.72 10.76
CA GLU A 162 -18.08 -1.97 11.25
C GLU A 162 -17.07 -2.93 11.90
N ILE A 163 -15.78 -2.72 11.65
CA ILE A 163 -14.72 -3.61 12.17
C ILE A 163 -14.77 -3.71 13.70
N ASP A 164 -15.22 -2.65 14.36
CA ASP A 164 -15.34 -2.55 15.82
C ASP A 164 -16.48 -3.39 16.39
N THR A 165 -17.46 -3.80 15.58
CA THR A 165 -18.54 -4.71 15.99
C THR A 165 -18.17 -6.18 15.84
N LEU A 166 -17.07 -6.49 15.17
CA LEU A 166 -16.63 -7.86 14.90
C LEU A 166 -15.93 -8.49 16.12
N GLY A 167 -16.26 -9.74 16.41
CA GLY A 167 -15.60 -10.53 17.45
C GLY A 167 -14.16 -10.91 17.09
N PHE A 168 -13.38 -11.36 18.08
CA PHE A 168 -11.98 -11.76 17.88
C PHE A 168 -11.80 -12.77 16.74
N ALA A 169 -12.63 -13.83 16.73
CA ALA A 169 -12.53 -14.90 15.74
C ALA A 169 -12.73 -14.38 14.30
N GLN A 170 -13.78 -13.57 14.08
CA GLN A 170 -14.09 -12.98 12.77
C GLN A 170 -12.99 -12.02 12.31
N ARG A 171 -12.50 -11.16 13.20
CA ARG A 171 -11.40 -10.22 12.90
C ARG A 171 -10.14 -10.95 12.48
N LYS A 172 -9.78 -12.01 13.22
CA LYS A 172 -8.64 -12.86 12.90
C LYS A 172 -8.81 -13.54 11.54
N GLU A 173 -9.98 -14.10 11.28
CA GLU A 173 -10.28 -14.79 10.02
C GLU A 173 -10.20 -13.84 8.83
N LEU A 174 -10.92 -12.71 8.88
CA LEU A 174 -10.94 -11.70 7.81
C LEU A 174 -9.55 -11.10 7.57
N GLY A 175 -8.84 -10.71 8.63
CA GLY A 175 -7.47 -10.19 8.53
C GLY A 175 -6.52 -11.19 7.85
N ASN A 176 -6.60 -12.47 8.20
CA ASN A 176 -5.80 -13.51 7.57
C ASN A 176 -6.21 -13.79 6.11
N LYS A 177 -7.51 -13.79 5.79
CA LYS A 177 -8.01 -13.91 4.41
C LYS A 177 -7.40 -12.81 3.53
N LYS A 178 -7.42 -11.56 3.98
CA LYS A 178 -6.82 -10.42 3.25
C LYS A 178 -5.29 -10.56 3.14
N ARG A 179 -4.61 -11.04 4.19
CA ARG A 179 -3.17 -11.34 4.15
C ARG A 179 -2.84 -12.39 3.09
N GLU A 180 -3.60 -13.46 3.01
CA GLU A 180 -3.39 -14.54 2.03
C GLU A 180 -3.65 -14.07 0.60
N ARG A 181 -4.67 -13.21 0.43
CA ARG A 181 -4.88 -12.55 -0.85
C ARG A 181 -3.70 -11.64 -1.24
N GLY A 182 -3.15 -10.90 -0.29
CA GLY A 182 -1.93 -10.11 -0.51
C GLY A 182 -0.74 -10.98 -0.89
N ASN A 183 -0.57 -12.15 -0.27
CA ASN A 183 0.49 -13.11 -0.64
C ASN A 183 0.32 -13.59 -2.08
N TRP A 184 -0.92 -13.86 -2.51
CA TRP A 184 -1.23 -14.29 -3.86
C TRP A 184 -0.82 -13.24 -4.89
N TRP A 185 -1.17 -11.96 -4.68
CA TRP A 185 -0.75 -10.86 -5.55
C TRP A 185 0.78 -10.64 -5.52
N PHE A 186 1.40 -10.73 -4.35
CA PHE A 186 2.85 -10.55 -4.21
C PHE A 186 3.66 -11.62 -4.95
N ALA A 187 3.17 -12.88 -4.95
CA ALA A 187 3.79 -13.99 -5.68
C ALA A 187 3.76 -13.78 -7.20
N ARG A 188 2.85 -12.94 -7.69
CA ARG A 188 2.66 -12.60 -9.10
C ARG A 188 3.39 -11.32 -9.52
N ASP A 189 4.27 -10.83 -8.66
CA ASP A 189 5.00 -9.58 -8.85
C ASP A 189 4.12 -8.32 -8.98
N GLU A 190 2.96 -8.33 -8.31
CA GLU A 190 2.06 -7.18 -8.20
C GLU A 190 2.13 -6.57 -6.78
N PRO A 191 3.23 -5.90 -6.40
CA PRO A 191 3.44 -5.45 -5.03
C PRO A 191 2.48 -4.34 -4.60
N THR A 192 1.99 -3.51 -5.52
CA THR A 192 1.06 -2.41 -5.20
C THR A 192 -0.30 -2.94 -4.73
N ILE A 193 -0.85 -3.94 -5.43
CA ILE A 193 -2.11 -4.58 -5.03
C ILE A 193 -1.90 -5.37 -3.74
N ALA A 194 -0.77 -6.08 -3.61
CA ALA A 194 -0.43 -6.77 -2.38
C ALA A 194 -0.38 -5.82 -1.16
N ILE A 195 0.21 -4.63 -1.31
CA ILE A 195 0.22 -3.59 -0.27
C ILE A 195 -1.20 -3.20 0.15
N GLN A 196 -2.12 -3.02 -0.80
CA GLN A 196 -3.52 -2.72 -0.50
C GLN A 196 -4.17 -3.83 0.33
N CYS A 197 -4.01 -5.10 -0.07
CA CYS A 197 -4.53 -6.24 0.68
C CYS A 197 -3.93 -6.34 2.09
N TYR A 198 -2.62 -6.10 2.25
CA TYR A 198 -1.98 -6.12 3.57
C TYR A 198 -2.42 -4.97 4.47
N ARG A 199 -2.61 -3.75 3.92
CA ARG A 199 -3.16 -2.63 4.67
C ARG A 199 -4.56 -2.95 5.17
N ARG A 200 -5.40 -3.51 4.29
CA ARG A 200 -6.74 -3.95 4.64
C ARG A 200 -6.72 -5.05 5.70
N ALA A 201 -5.79 -6.00 5.61
CA ALA A 201 -5.59 -7.02 6.64
C ALA A 201 -5.27 -6.41 8.02
N LEU A 202 -4.45 -5.34 8.06
CA LEU A 202 -4.10 -4.66 9.31
C LEU A 202 -5.30 -3.97 9.96
N GLU A 203 -6.26 -3.46 9.19
CA GLU A 203 -7.46 -2.83 9.75
C GLU A 203 -8.26 -3.80 10.64
N PHE A 204 -8.34 -5.08 10.26
CA PHE A 204 -8.99 -6.10 11.10
C PHE A 204 -8.14 -6.54 12.31
N LEU A 205 -6.81 -6.51 12.18
CA LEU A 205 -5.87 -7.04 13.18
C LEU A 205 -5.32 -5.99 14.16
N LEU A 206 -5.50 -4.69 13.89
CA LEU A 206 -5.14 -3.62 14.81
C LEU A 206 -6.18 -3.55 15.94
N PRO A 207 -5.78 -3.51 17.21
CA PRO A 207 -6.75 -3.34 18.30
C PRO A 207 -7.60 -2.10 18.01
N SER A 208 -8.93 -2.24 18.10
CA SER A 208 -9.84 -1.11 17.98
C SER A 208 -9.44 -0.09 19.04
N ASN A 209 -9.17 1.16 18.64
CA ASN A 209 -8.84 2.21 19.60
C ASN A 209 -10.02 2.33 20.57
N GLU A 210 -9.78 2.04 21.86
CA GLU A 210 -10.77 2.26 22.90
C GLU A 210 -11.11 3.76 22.92
N ASP A 211 -12.38 4.09 22.67
CA ASP A 211 -13.11 5.28 23.15
C ASP A 211 -14.57 5.36 22.61
N GLY A 212 -14.96 4.49 21.66
CA GLY A 212 -16.34 4.37 21.17
C GLY A 212 -17.14 3.29 21.92
N ALA A 213 -18.31 3.65 22.44
CA ALA A 213 -19.21 2.82 23.25
C ALA A 213 -19.44 1.39 22.70
N LYS A 214 -18.81 0.40 23.33
CA LYS A 214 -19.09 -1.02 23.05
C LYS A 214 -20.44 -1.45 23.61
N LYS A 215 -21.22 -2.17 22.79
CA LYS A 215 -22.17 -3.15 23.32
C LYS A 215 -21.40 -4.17 24.17
N PRO A 216 -21.90 -4.53 25.36
CA PRO A 216 -21.17 -5.38 26.28
C PRO A 216 -21.35 -6.84 25.86
N GLU A 217 -20.44 -7.41 25.08
CA GLU A 217 -20.18 -8.85 25.08
C GLU A 217 -18.85 -9.13 24.35
N GLU A 218 -17.93 -9.79 25.06
CA GLU A 218 -16.55 -10.16 24.67
C GLU A 218 -15.49 -9.04 24.67
N LYS A 219 -14.99 -8.72 25.87
CA LYS A 219 -13.65 -8.14 26.00
C LYS A 219 -12.63 -9.17 25.49
N ILE A 220 -11.90 -8.82 24.42
CA ILE A 220 -10.77 -9.61 23.91
C ILE A 220 -9.81 -9.89 25.07
N THR A 221 -9.51 -11.16 25.30
CA THR A 221 -8.57 -11.59 26.35
C THR A 221 -7.13 -11.26 25.96
N ASP A 222 -6.23 -11.17 26.94
CA ASP A 222 -4.80 -10.91 26.68
C ASP A 222 -4.18 -11.98 25.75
N ALA A 223 -4.64 -13.23 25.85
CA ALA A 223 -4.20 -14.33 25.00
C ALA A 223 -4.67 -14.16 23.55
N GLU A 224 -5.92 -13.75 23.34
CA GLU A 224 -6.46 -13.46 22.01
C GLU A 224 -5.80 -12.22 21.40
N LEU A 225 -5.57 -11.18 22.20
CA LEU A 225 -4.81 -10.00 21.77
C LEU A 225 -3.41 -10.42 21.31
N GLN A 226 -2.72 -11.27 22.06
CA GLN A 226 -1.41 -11.79 21.68
C GLN A 226 -1.45 -12.52 20.33
N ILE A 227 -2.48 -13.33 20.07
CA ILE A 227 -2.66 -14.00 18.77
C ILE A 227 -2.84 -12.98 17.63
N LEU A 228 -3.65 -11.92 17.84
CA LEU A 228 -3.80 -10.86 16.83
C LEU A 228 -2.46 -10.13 16.59
N LEU A 229 -1.68 -9.87 17.63
CA LEU A 229 -0.36 -9.24 17.53
C LEU A 229 0.61 -10.09 16.70
N GLU A 230 0.60 -11.41 16.87
CA GLU A 230 1.41 -12.35 16.10
C GLU A 230 1.00 -12.40 14.62
N ASP A 231 -0.30 -12.46 14.34
CA ASP A 231 -0.80 -12.41 12.95
C ASP A 231 -0.49 -11.07 12.29
N ARG A 232 -0.62 -9.97 13.05
CA ARG A 232 -0.23 -8.61 12.62
C ARG A 232 1.27 -8.52 12.31
N SER A 233 2.13 -9.14 13.11
CA SER A 233 3.58 -9.23 12.85
C SER A 233 3.86 -9.90 11.50
N LYS A 234 3.14 -10.97 11.15
CA LYS A 234 3.24 -11.62 9.83
C LYS A 234 2.81 -10.68 8.70
N VAL A 235 1.71 -9.94 8.87
CA VAL A 235 1.23 -8.97 7.88
C VAL A 235 2.24 -7.85 7.66
N TYR A 236 2.75 -7.21 8.72
CA TYR A 236 3.77 -6.16 8.60
C TYR A 236 5.04 -6.65 7.92
N ASN A 237 5.45 -7.89 8.20
CA ASN A 237 6.57 -8.51 7.51
C ASN A 237 6.32 -8.60 6.00
N ASN A 238 5.15 -9.06 5.56
CA ASN A 238 4.84 -9.18 4.13
C ASN A 238 4.64 -7.81 3.47
N LEU A 239 4.00 -6.86 4.19
CA LEU A 239 3.85 -5.47 3.77
C LEU A 239 5.21 -4.80 3.55
N ALA A 240 6.14 -4.95 4.48
CA ALA A 240 7.50 -4.42 4.34
C ALA A 240 8.21 -4.99 3.11
N ALA A 241 8.03 -6.28 2.80
CA ALA A 241 8.62 -6.88 1.60
C ALA A 241 8.06 -6.28 0.31
N ALA A 242 6.74 -6.03 0.26
CA ALA A 242 6.09 -5.39 -0.87
C ALA A 242 6.49 -3.91 -1.01
N GLN A 243 6.58 -3.17 0.10
CA GLN A 243 7.05 -1.78 0.11
C GLN A 243 8.53 -1.63 -0.29
N ILE A 244 9.38 -2.60 0.06
CA ILE A 244 10.77 -2.63 -0.43
C ILE A 244 10.80 -2.79 -1.96
N LYS A 245 9.93 -3.64 -2.54
CA LYS A 245 9.84 -3.81 -4.00
C LYS A 245 9.40 -2.54 -4.71
N THR A 246 8.53 -1.74 -4.10
CA THR A 246 8.07 -0.45 -4.67
C THR A 246 8.96 0.74 -4.27
N GLU A 247 10.12 0.49 -3.65
CA GLU A 247 11.06 1.50 -3.16
C GLU A 247 10.47 2.50 -2.14
N ALA A 248 9.34 2.16 -1.52
CA ALA A 248 8.70 2.93 -0.45
C ALA A 248 9.44 2.71 0.88
N TYR A 249 10.72 3.08 0.93
CA TYR A 249 11.65 2.73 2.01
C TYR A 249 11.23 3.22 3.39
N GLU A 250 10.56 4.39 3.49
CA GLU A 250 10.11 4.91 4.78
C GLU A 250 8.92 4.15 5.35
N ALA A 251 7.92 3.86 4.52
CA ALA A 251 6.80 3.03 4.92
C ALA A 251 7.26 1.58 5.24
N ALA A 252 8.26 1.08 4.50
CA ALA A 252 8.88 -0.21 4.79
C ALA A 252 9.59 -0.23 6.13
N LEU A 253 10.31 0.85 6.49
CA LEU A 253 10.99 0.96 7.78
C LEU A 253 10.00 0.95 8.94
N GLU A 254 8.91 1.72 8.82
CA GLU A 254 7.82 1.74 9.81
C GLU A 254 7.20 0.35 9.99
N SER A 255 6.91 -0.35 8.88
CA SER A 255 6.37 -1.70 8.93
C SER A 255 7.32 -2.68 9.62
N VAL A 256 8.62 -2.59 9.34
CA VAL A 256 9.65 -3.42 10.01
C VAL A 256 9.77 -3.08 11.50
N GLU A 257 9.66 -1.81 11.88
CA GLU A 257 9.71 -1.40 13.29
C GLU A 257 8.49 -1.88 14.07
N ASN A 258 7.31 -1.93 13.44
CA ASN A 258 6.13 -2.55 14.05
C ASN A 258 6.34 -4.05 14.33
N VAL A 259 7.07 -4.78 13.47
CA VAL A 259 7.46 -6.18 13.75
C VAL A 259 8.44 -6.23 14.92
N LEU A 260 9.51 -5.44 14.88
CA LEU A 260 10.57 -5.46 15.90
C LEU A 260 10.09 -5.00 17.28
N ARG A 261 9.00 -4.24 17.37
CA ARG A 261 8.37 -3.88 18.65
C ARG A 261 7.77 -5.10 19.37
N VAL A 262 7.26 -6.08 18.62
CA VAL A 262 6.68 -7.32 19.16
C VAL A 262 7.75 -8.42 19.24
N GLU A 263 8.59 -8.53 18.20
CA GLU A 263 9.63 -9.55 18.08
C GLU A 263 11.01 -8.89 17.85
N PRO A 264 11.69 -8.39 18.90
CA PRO A 264 12.95 -7.65 18.76
C PRO A 264 14.08 -8.45 18.09
N ASN A 265 14.02 -9.78 18.19
CA ASN A 265 15.02 -10.70 17.66
C ASN A 265 14.59 -11.33 16.31
N ASN A 266 13.55 -10.81 15.64
CA ASN A 266 13.13 -11.37 14.35
C ASN A 266 14.19 -11.13 13.27
N ILE A 267 14.87 -12.20 12.87
CA ILE A 267 15.98 -12.18 11.90
C ILE A 267 15.52 -11.64 10.53
N LYS A 268 14.33 -12.01 10.06
CA LYS A 268 13.79 -11.55 8.77
C LYS A 268 13.55 -10.04 8.78
N ALA A 269 12.99 -9.51 9.87
CA ALA A 269 12.74 -8.10 10.05
C ALA A 269 14.05 -7.29 10.18
N LEU A 270 15.01 -7.77 10.98
CA LEU A 270 16.35 -7.15 11.08
C LEU A 270 17.07 -7.15 9.75
N PHE A 271 17.01 -8.24 8.98
CA PHE A 271 17.59 -8.31 7.64
C PHE A 271 16.94 -7.30 6.69
N ARG A 272 15.61 -7.19 6.69
CA ARG A 272 14.87 -6.17 5.92
C ARG A 272 15.25 -4.75 6.35
N LYS A 273 15.34 -4.46 7.65
CA LYS A 273 15.79 -3.16 8.19
C LYS A 273 17.17 -2.80 7.64
N GLY A 274 18.12 -3.74 7.71
CA GLY A 274 19.46 -3.55 7.15
C GLY A 274 19.44 -3.22 5.66
N ARG A 275 18.65 -3.95 4.85
CA ARG A 275 18.49 -3.67 3.41
C ARG A 275 17.84 -2.33 3.12
N ILE A 276 16.82 -1.94 3.88
CA ILE A 276 16.15 -0.63 3.75
C ILE A 276 17.15 0.49 4.06
N LEU A 277 17.86 0.40 5.19
CA LEU A 277 18.89 1.36 5.57
C LEU A 277 20.00 1.45 4.52
N HIS A 278 20.40 0.30 3.95
CA HIS A 278 21.34 0.27 2.84
C HIS A 278 20.83 1.09 1.65
N LYS A 279 19.60 0.84 1.21
CA LYS A 279 18.99 1.53 0.06
C LYS A 279 18.81 3.04 0.29
N LYS A 280 18.59 3.45 1.55
CA LYS A 280 18.58 4.85 1.96
C LYS A 280 19.97 5.51 2.04
N GLY A 281 21.04 4.76 1.79
CA GLY A 281 22.43 5.25 1.91
C GLY A 281 22.98 5.29 3.33
N ASN A 282 22.21 4.85 4.34
CA ASN A 282 22.67 4.80 5.72
C ASN A 282 23.46 3.51 5.98
N HIS A 283 24.63 3.41 5.35
CA HIS A 283 25.46 2.20 5.38
C HIS A 283 25.98 1.86 6.78
N ALA A 284 26.29 2.87 7.60
CA ALA A 284 26.76 2.66 8.97
C ALA A 284 25.70 1.94 9.83
N LEU A 285 24.46 2.43 9.84
CA LEU A 285 23.37 1.79 10.57
C LEU A 285 22.97 0.43 9.95
N ALA A 286 23.08 0.29 8.63
CA ALA A 286 22.82 -0.99 7.97
C ALA A 286 23.81 -2.07 8.44
N VAL A 287 25.12 -1.74 8.51
CA VAL A 287 26.15 -2.66 9.01
C VAL A 287 25.88 -3.06 10.46
N THR A 288 25.60 -2.12 11.35
CA THR A 288 25.35 -2.45 12.77
C THR A 288 24.11 -3.32 12.95
N THR A 289 23.04 -3.01 12.20
CA THR A 289 21.79 -3.79 12.21
C THR A 289 22.02 -5.23 11.73
N LEU A 290 22.72 -5.41 10.60
CA LEU A 290 22.99 -6.74 10.07
C LEU A 290 24.03 -7.51 10.88
N GLN A 291 24.98 -6.84 11.54
CA GLN A 291 25.88 -7.49 12.49
C GLN A 291 25.11 -8.06 13.68
N TYR A 292 24.09 -7.35 14.16
CA TYR A 292 23.21 -7.88 15.19
C TYR A 292 22.42 -9.10 14.68
N ALA A 293 21.86 -9.02 13.48
CA ALA A 293 21.19 -10.17 12.84
C ALA A 293 22.12 -11.38 12.67
N ALA A 294 23.38 -11.18 12.26
CA ALA A 294 24.38 -12.23 12.11
C ALA A 294 24.82 -12.87 13.44
N LYS A 295 24.66 -12.17 14.58
CA LYS A 295 24.88 -12.77 15.90
C LYS A 295 23.76 -13.75 16.27
N LEU A 296 22.54 -13.47 15.81
CA LEU A 296 21.38 -14.33 16.05
C LEU A 296 21.34 -15.54 15.11
N ASP A 297 21.80 -15.35 13.86
CA ASP A 297 21.90 -16.41 12.85
C ASP A 297 23.25 -16.33 12.10
N PRO A 298 24.31 -16.94 12.67
CA PRO A 298 25.66 -16.90 12.11
C PRO A 298 25.79 -17.62 10.76
N ASP A 299 24.95 -18.62 10.48
CA ASP A 299 25.06 -19.48 9.29
C ASP A 299 24.34 -18.91 8.06
N SER A 300 23.65 -17.78 8.23
CA SER A 300 22.91 -17.12 7.16
C SER A 300 23.83 -16.54 6.08
N LYS A 301 23.98 -17.28 4.98
CA LYS A 301 24.73 -16.82 3.79
C LYS A 301 24.22 -15.49 3.24
N ALA A 302 22.92 -15.25 3.29
CA ALA A 302 22.31 -14.01 2.82
C ALA A 302 22.77 -12.79 3.65
N ILE A 303 22.78 -12.92 4.98
CA ILE A 303 23.24 -11.86 5.88
C ILE A 303 24.74 -11.62 5.70
N GLN A 304 25.54 -12.69 5.64
CA GLN A 304 26.99 -12.59 5.45
C GLN A 304 27.35 -11.90 4.13
N HIS A 305 26.68 -12.28 3.04
CA HIS A 305 26.88 -11.66 1.72
C HIS A 305 26.55 -10.16 1.73
N GLU A 306 25.40 -9.78 2.29
CA GLU A 306 24.99 -8.37 2.38
C GLU A 306 25.94 -7.55 3.26
N LEU A 307 26.44 -8.12 4.37
CA LEU A 307 27.43 -7.49 5.23
C LEU A 307 28.75 -7.19 4.53
N THR A 308 29.22 -8.08 3.66
CA THR A 308 30.45 -7.87 2.88
C THR A 308 30.31 -6.63 2.00
N ILE A 309 29.22 -6.54 1.24
CA ILE A 309 28.92 -5.39 0.37
C ILE A 309 28.83 -4.09 1.18
N LEU A 310 28.14 -4.14 2.32
CA LEU A 310 27.91 -2.97 3.17
C LEU A 310 29.16 -2.46 3.88
N LYS A 311 30.05 -3.35 4.32
CA LYS A 311 31.34 -2.96 4.95
C LYS A 311 32.21 -2.19 3.98
N GLU A 312 32.30 -2.62 2.72
CA GLU A 312 33.05 -1.93 1.68
C GLU A 312 32.47 -0.55 1.38
N LYS A 313 31.14 -0.44 1.27
CA LYS A 313 30.46 0.84 1.04
C LYS A 313 30.63 1.79 2.23
N SER A 314 30.41 1.32 3.45
CA SER A 314 30.58 2.10 4.68
C SER A 314 32.01 2.62 4.85
N ALA A 315 33.02 1.80 4.53
CA ALA A 315 34.42 2.23 4.55
C ALA A 315 34.70 3.34 3.51
N ARG A 316 34.15 3.21 2.29
CA ARG A 316 34.27 4.23 1.25
C ARG A 316 33.61 5.55 1.67
N ASP A 317 32.41 5.49 2.25
CA ASP A 317 31.72 6.68 2.73
C ASP A 317 32.51 7.38 3.84
N SER A 318 33.05 6.63 4.80
CA SER A 318 33.88 7.19 5.87
C SER A 318 35.14 7.88 5.34
N ILE A 319 35.80 7.31 4.30
CA ILE A 319 36.95 7.94 3.65
C ILE A 319 36.53 9.23 2.92
N TYR A 320 35.43 9.17 2.18
CA TYR A 320 34.90 10.33 1.47
C TYR A 320 34.54 11.47 2.44
N GLU A 321 33.84 11.16 3.51
CA GLU A 321 33.44 12.12 4.55
C GLU A 321 34.66 12.76 5.23
N LYS A 322 35.68 11.96 5.61
CA LYS A 322 36.94 12.47 6.16
C LYS A 322 37.66 13.42 5.20
N ASN A 323 37.70 13.07 3.92
CA ASN A 323 38.32 13.92 2.90
C ASN A 323 37.53 15.23 2.69
N LEU A 324 36.20 15.16 2.73
CA LEU A 324 35.33 16.33 2.64
C LEU A 324 35.55 17.26 3.83
N TYR A 325 35.53 16.75 5.07
CA TYR A 325 35.83 17.55 6.26
C TYR A 325 37.22 18.19 6.21
N ARG A 326 38.24 17.45 5.77
CA ARG A 326 39.60 18.00 5.63
C ARG A 326 39.65 19.18 4.66
N LYS A 327 38.87 19.14 3.57
CA LYS A 327 38.77 20.26 2.61
C LYS A 327 37.98 21.42 3.20
N MET A 328 36.84 21.16 3.84
CA MET A 328 35.97 22.19 4.42
C MET A 328 36.62 22.92 5.61
N LEU A 329 37.44 22.24 6.41
CA LEU A 329 38.15 22.83 7.56
C LEU A 329 39.47 23.53 7.19
N GLY A 330 39.72 23.78 5.89
CA GLY A 330 40.84 24.60 5.46
C GLY A 330 42.19 23.88 5.44
N GLY A 331 42.25 22.65 4.91
CA GLY A 331 43.49 21.97 4.58
C GLY A 331 44.31 22.64 3.46
N THR A 332 44.54 23.96 3.51
CA THR A 332 45.51 24.68 2.71
C THR A 332 46.85 24.69 3.42
N LYS A 333 47.63 23.62 3.27
CA LYS A 333 49.09 23.79 3.23
C LYS A 333 49.47 23.90 1.77
N GLN A 334 49.51 25.14 1.25
CA GLN A 334 50.29 25.43 0.06
C GLN A 334 51.77 25.25 0.43
N ASN A 335 52.35 24.14 -0.02
CA ASN A 335 53.77 24.08 -0.30
C ASN A 335 54.04 25.00 -1.50
N ASN A 336 54.87 26.02 -1.31
CA ASN A 336 55.61 26.64 -2.39
C ASN A 336 57.07 26.73 -1.94
N GLU A 337 57.84 25.68 -2.22
CA GLU A 337 59.27 25.81 -2.46
C GLU A 337 59.46 26.31 -3.90
N ASN A 338 60.01 27.51 -4.06
CA ASN A 338 61.11 27.83 -5.00
C ASN A 338 61.43 29.34 -5.04
N ASN A 339 62.69 29.65 -4.68
CA ASN A 339 63.60 30.69 -5.18
C ASN A 339 63.12 32.15 -5.39
N SER A 340 63.64 33.09 -4.60
CA SER A 340 64.79 33.95 -4.96
C SER A 340 64.93 35.21 -4.07
N THR A 341 66.17 35.41 -3.58
CA THR A 341 66.89 36.67 -3.24
C THR A 341 66.23 37.87 -2.52
N LYS A 342 66.79 38.15 -1.33
CA LYS A 342 67.13 39.46 -0.71
C LYS A 342 66.28 40.69 -1.07
N ASN A 343 65.62 41.27 -0.07
CA ASN A 343 66.02 42.58 0.47
C ASN A 343 65.45 42.85 1.87
N ASN A 344 66.21 43.64 2.61
CA ASN A 344 66.14 43.88 4.04
C ASN A 344 65.46 45.24 4.29
N SER A 345 64.44 45.32 5.14
CA SER A 345 64.20 46.49 6.03
C SER A 345 63.00 46.27 6.95
N ASN A 346 63.25 46.45 8.25
CA ASN A 346 62.32 46.52 9.36
C ASN A 346 61.18 47.54 9.15
N SER A 347 59.96 47.20 9.61
CA SER A 347 59.23 48.03 10.58
C SER A 347 57.91 47.39 11.04
N ASN A 348 57.78 47.30 12.36
CA ASN A 348 56.60 47.53 13.20
C ASN A 348 55.31 46.71 13.04
N LEU A 349 55.11 45.92 14.11
CA LEU A 349 53.87 45.45 14.68
C LEU A 349 52.80 46.56 14.80
N SER A 350 51.60 46.30 14.27
CA SER A 350 50.37 46.94 14.75
C SER A 350 49.15 46.11 14.35
N ASN A 351 48.42 45.71 15.38
CA ASN A 351 47.14 45.04 15.39
C ASN A 351 46.17 45.50 14.29
N ASN A 352 45.46 44.55 13.69
CA ASN A 352 44.05 44.79 13.44
C ASN A 352 43.21 43.57 13.80
N LYS A 353 42.35 43.78 14.81
CA LYS A 353 41.30 42.88 15.23
C LYS A 353 40.16 43.04 14.24
N SER A 354 39.73 41.95 13.60
CA SER A 354 38.35 41.84 13.14
C SER A 354 37.77 40.53 13.65
N LYS A 355 37.03 40.65 14.76
CA LYS A 355 36.07 39.65 15.21
C LYS A 355 34.98 39.54 14.15
N ILE A 356 34.75 38.35 13.61
CA ILE A 356 33.44 37.96 13.07
C ILE A 356 33.05 36.66 13.76
N ALA A 357 31.79 36.65 14.17
CA ALA A 357 31.23 35.86 15.25
C ALA A 357 30.80 34.45 14.84
N VAL A 358 30.88 33.58 15.86
CA VAL A 358 30.10 32.38 16.16
C VAL A 358 28.83 32.17 15.32
N TRP A 359 28.70 30.97 14.73
CA TRP A 359 27.44 30.21 14.72
C TRP A 359 27.71 28.77 15.21
N SER A 360 26.90 28.39 16.19
CA SER A 360 26.86 27.13 16.95
C SER A 360 25.90 26.11 16.33
N LEU A 361 26.10 24.82 16.67
CA LEU A 361 25.17 23.66 16.57
C LEU A 361 24.91 23.16 15.13
N ILE A 362 25.05 21.89 14.75
CA ILE A 362 24.72 20.62 15.42
C ILE A 362 25.77 19.56 15.02
N GLY A 363 26.64 19.18 15.95
CA GLY A 363 27.51 18.01 15.82
C GLY A 363 26.83 16.81 16.46
N GLY A 364 25.96 16.13 15.72
CA GLY A 364 25.33 14.88 16.15
C GLY A 364 26.12 13.68 15.63
N THR A 365 27.00 13.12 16.47
CA THR A 365 27.24 11.67 16.67
C THR A 365 28.64 11.42 17.28
N ILE A 366 28.72 11.43 18.61
CA ILE A 366 29.66 10.55 19.31
C ILE A 366 28.87 9.78 20.36
N VAL A 367 28.90 8.45 20.18
CA VAL A 367 28.54 7.44 21.16
C VAL A 367 29.46 7.59 22.38
N ALA A 368 28.89 7.74 23.58
CA ALA A 368 29.61 7.47 24.82
C ALA A 368 28.77 6.53 25.69
N VAL A 369 29.21 5.29 25.74
CA VAL A 369 28.82 4.26 26.71
C VAL A 369 29.36 4.65 28.09
N THR A 370 28.54 4.39 29.12
CA THR A 370 28.75 4.19 30.58
C THR A 370 27.78 5.10 31.34
N GLY A 371 26.69 4.65 31.97
CA GLY A 371 26.54 3.51 32.87
C GLY A 371 26.59 4.03 34.31
N ILE A 372 25.43 4.17 34.98
CA ILE A 372 25.21 3.97 36.43
C ILE A 372 23.69 4.06 36.71
N ILE A 373 23.22 3.03 37.40
CA ILE A 373 21.93 2.80 38.03
C ILE A 373 21.58 3.92 39.03
N VAL A 374 20.37 4.49 38.99
CA VAL A 374 19.56 4.76 40.20
C VAL A 374 18.05 4.73 39.88
N TYR A 375 17.42 3.77 40.53
CA TYR A 375 16.01 3.58 40.93
C TYR A 375 15.05 4.80 41.04
N ARG A 376 13.80 4.52 40.65
CA ARG A 376 12.51 4.89 41.33
C ARG A 376 11.99 6.36 41.30
N LEU A 377 10.80 6.52 40.71
CA LEU A 377 9.50 6.94 41.32
C LEU A 377 8.67 7.90 40.45
N THR A 378 7.43 7.47 40.17
CA THR A 378 6.15 8.22 40.16
C THR A 378 6.06 9.55 39.41
N PHE A 379 5.22 9.62 38.37
CA PHE A 379 3.80 9.99 38.48
C PHE A 379 3.01 9.42 37.31
#